data_AF-A0A7V3KWQ1-F1
#
_entry.id   AF-A0A7V3KWQ1-F1
#
_cell.length_a   1.000
_cell.length_b   1.000
_cell.length_c   1.000
_cell.angle_alpha   90.00
_cell.angle_beta   90.00
_cell.angle_gamma   90.00
#
_symmetry.space_group_name_H-M   'P 1'
#
loop_
_entity.id
_entity.type
_entity.pdbx_description
1 polymer ?
#
loop_
_entity_poly.entity_id
_entity_poly.type
_entity_poly.pdbx_seq_one_letter_code
_entity_poly.pdbx_strand_id
1 'polypeptide(L)' 'MSLVNVLLGSFFRLGLIDYEKALRLQNKLVQARMEGMIEDVLLLLQHPPVITIGKSGKIENIFASSTFLQEKGIKIIYTD' A
#
# COMPACT_ATOMS: atom_id res chain seq x y z
N MET A 1 12.34 14.69 -34.49
CA MET A 1 12.97 14.83 -33.16
C MET A 1 11.96 14.40 -32.12
N SER A 2 12.30 13.30 -31.43
CA SER A 2 11.64 12.61 -30.32
C SER A 2 10.27 13.12 -29.85
N LEU A 3 9.24 12.32 -30.14
CA LEU A 3 7.96 12.32 -29.42
C LEU A 3 8.23 12.28 -27.92
N VAL A 4 7.64 13.23 -27.18
CA VAL A 4 7.55 13.16 -25.72
C VAL A 4 6.53 12.06 -25.41
N ASN A 5 7.01 10.81 -25.37
CA ASN A 5 6.21 9.65 -25.00
C ASN A 5 6.20 9.52 -23.47
N VAL A 6 5.66 10.53 -22.79
CA VAL A 6 5.57 10.56 -21.33
C VAL A 6 4.11 10.83 -20.99
N LEU A 7 3.32 9.75 -20.87
CA LEU A 7 2.06 9.62 -20.11
C LEU A 7 1.29 8.35 -20.59
N LEU A 8 1.83 7.15 -20.36
CA LEU A 8 1.15 5.87 -20.61
C LEU A 8 0.91 5.14 -19.28
N GLY A 9 0.24 5.79 -18.33
CA GLY A 9 -0.08 5.18 -17.04
C GLY A 9 -1.44 5.64 -16.52
N SER A 10 -2.13 4.76 -15.79
CA SER A 10 -3.42 5.06 -15.17
C SER A 10 -3.25 5.59 -13.75
N PHE A 11 -4.12 6.51 -13.35
CA PHE A 11 -4.07 7.16 -12.04
C PHE A 11 -5.41 7.02 -11.32
N PHE A 12 -5.39 6.54 -10.07
CA PHE A 12 -6.60 6.35 -9.26
C PHE A 12 -6.48 7.02 -7.90
N ARG A 13 -7.50 7.79 -7.51
CA ARG A 13 -7.68 8.27 -6.12
C ARG A 13 -8.73 7.39 -5.43
N LEU A 14 -8.28 6.58 -4.47
CA LEU A 14 -9.13 5.59 -3.80
C LEU A 14 -9.70 6.08 -2.46
N GLY A 15 -9.26 7.24 -1.96
CA GLY A 15 -9.70 7.77 -0.68
C GLY A 15 -9.20 6.93 0.50
N LEU A 16 -10.02 6.79 1.53
CA LEU A 16 -9.70 6.02 2.74
C LEU A 16 -10.00 4.52 2.52
N ILE A 17 -9.02 3.65 2.68
CA ILE A 17 -9.14 2.21 2.46
C ILE A 17 -8.33 1.43 3.51
N ASP A 18 -8.82 0.26 3.94
CA ASP A 18 -8.03 -0.63 4.81
C ASP A 18 -6.73 -1.08 4.13
N TYR A 19 -5.63 -1.12 4.89
CA TYR A 19 -4.31 -1.50 4.37
C TYR A 19 -4.32 -2.85 3.65
N GLU A 20 -4.90 -3.89 4.24
CA GLU A 20 -4.93 -5.23 3.64
C GLU A 20 -5.75 -5.29 2.33
N LYS A 21 -6.80 -4.47 2.22
CA LYS A 21 -7.59 -4.35 0.97
C LYS A 21 -6.74 -3.70 -0.11
N ALA A 22 -6.02 -2.64 0.23
CA ALA A 22 -5.10 -1.98 -0.68
C ALA A 22 -3.96 -2.91 -1.11
N LEU A 23 -3.35 -3.66 -0.18
CA LEU A 23 -2.29 -4.63 -0.48
C LEU A 23 -2.78 -5.72 -1.46
N ARG A 24 -3.99 -6.26 -1.25
CA ARG A 24 -4.59 -7.21 -2.20
C ARG A 24 -4.82 -6.60 -3.58
N LEU A 25 -5.25 -5.35 -3.66
CA LEU A 25 -5.40 -4.64 -4.94
C LEU A 25 -4.03 -4.45 -5.60
N GLN A 26 -3.03 -3.98 -4.86
CA GLN A 26 -1.67 -3.79 -5.35
C GLN A 26 -1.10 -5.09 -5.90
N ASN A 27 -1.23 -6.21 -5.19
CA ASN A 27 -0.75 -7.51 -5.67
C ASN A 27 -1.43 -7.94 -6.98
N LYS A 28 -2.75 -7.73 -7.10
CA LYS A 28 -3.47 -8.01 -8.36
C LYS A 28 -2.98 -7.14 -9.52
N LEU A 29 -2.76 -5.85 -9.28
CA LEU A 29 -2.26 -4.93 -10.29
C LEU A 29 -0.82 -5.27 -10.70
N VAL A 30 0.03 -5.66 -9.75
CA VAL A 30 1.40 -6.14 -10.04
C VAL A 30 1.36 -7.36 -10.96
N GLN A 31 0.53 -8.36 -10.65
CA GLN A 31 0.38 -9.54 -11.52
C GLN A 31 -0.10 -9.16 -12.93
N ALA A 32 -1.18 -8.38 -13.03
CA ALA A 32 -1.71 -7.93 -14.31
C ALA A 32 -0.67 -7.12 -15.12
N ARG A 33 0.15 -6.31 -14.45
CA ARG A 33 1.22 -5.54 -15.08
C ARG A 33 2.35 -6.43 -15.59
N MET A 34 2.77 -7.42 -14.80
CA MET A 34 3.78 -8.41 -15.19
C MET A 34 3.33 -9.25 -16.39
N GLU A 35 2.03 -9.54 -16.49
CA GLU A 35 1.42 -10.24 -17.62
C GLU A 35 1.17 -9.35 -18.84
N GLY A 36 1.48 -8.04 -18.76
CA GLY A 36 1.27 -7.08 -19.84
C GLY A 36 -0.21 -6.76 -20.12
N MET A 37 -1.11 -7.08 -19.19
CA MET A 37 -2.55 -6.81 -19.34
C MET A 37 -2.92 -5.36 -19.07
N ILE A 38 -2.10 -4.65 -18.29
CA ILE A 38 -2.29 -3.24 -17.96
C ILE A 38 -0.97 -2.48 -18.09
N GLU A 39 -1.07 -1.18 -18.33
CA GLU A 39 0.03 -0.22 -18.23
C GLU A 39 0.36 0.10 -16.76
N ASP A 40 1.34 0.97 -16.53
CA ASP A 40 1.72 1.40 -15.19
C ASP A 40 0.54 2.09 -14.45
N VAL A 41 0.43 1.85 -13.15
CA VAL A 41 -0.67 2.39 -12.32
C VAL A 41 -0.14 3.12 -11.10
N LEU A 42 -0.63 4.35 -10.87
CA LEU A 42 -0.42 5.10 -9.62
C LEU A 42 -1.71 5.11 -8.79
N LEU A 43 -1.63 4.56 -7.57
CA LEU A 43 -2.70 4.61 -6.59
C LEU A 43 -2.41 5.69 -5.54
N LEU A 44 -3.32 6.65 -5.37
CA LEU A 44 -3.33 7.58 -4.25
C LEU A 44 -4.46 7.22 -3.28
N LEU A 45 -4.10 7.06 -2.02
CA LEU A 45 -5.02 6.59 -0.98
C LEU A 45 -4.58 7.07 0.41
N GLN A 46 -5.43 6.83 1.39
CA GLN A 46 -5.18 7.00 2.81
C GLN A 46 -5.59 5.70 3.53
N HIS A 47 -4.99 5.43 4.69
CA HIS A 47 -5.38 4.30 5.53
C HIS A 47 -5.95 4.80 6.86
N PRO A 48 -6.90 4.05 7.47
CA PRO A 48 -7.10 4.14 8.90
C PRO A 48 -5.77 3.91 9.65
N PRO A 49 -5.62 4.37 10.91
CA PRO A 49 -4.37 4.25 11.64
C PRO A 49 -3.81 2.82 11.64
N VAL A 50 -2.60 2.67 11.10
CA VAL A 50 -1.95 1.38 10.92
C VAL A 50 -0.44 1.55 10.99
N ILE A 51 0.23 0.60 11.66
CA ILE A 51 1.68 0.44 11.64
C ILE A 51 1.98 -0.85 10.86
N THR A 52 2.87 -0.78 9.89
CA THR A 52 3.28 -1.93 9.08
C THR A 52 4.70 -2.35 9.46
N ILE A 53 4.92 -3.64 9.63
CA ILE A 53 6.23 -4.23 9.85
C ILE A 53 6.63 -4.97 8.58
N GLY A 54 7.54 -4.38 7.80
CA GLY A 54 8.10 -4.99 6.59
C GLY A 54 9.13 -6.08 6.88
N LYS A 55 9.70 -6.70 5.82
CA LYS A 55 10.70 -7.78 5.91
C LYS A 55 11.83 -7.62 6.94
N SER A 56 12.36 -6.41 7.09
CA SER A 56 13.45 -6.10 8.04
C SER A 56 12.97 -5.39 9.30
N GLY A 57 11.67 -5.09 9.37
CA GLY A 57 11.04 -4.51 10.54
C GLY A 57 10.92 -5.54 11.66
N LYS A 58 10.90 -5.06 12.90
CA LYS A 58 10.69 -5.90 14.06
C LYS A 58 9.69 -5.26 15.02
N ILE A 59 9.05 -6.07 15.85
CA ILE A 59 8.05 -5.59 16.81
C ILE A 59 8.68 -4.66 17.85
N GLU A 60 9.97 -4.81 18.14
CA GLU A 60 10.71 -3.97 19.10
C GLU A 60 10.88 -2.53 18.61
N ASN A 61 10.64 -2.25 17.33
CA ASN A 61 10.60 -0.87 16.81
C ASN A 61 9.32 -0.13 17.26
N ILE A 62 8.34 -0.85 17.83
CA ILE A 62 7.10 -0.29 18.35
C ILE A 62 7.22 -0.13 19.87
N PHE A 63 7.51 1.09 20.30
CA PHE A 63 7.65 1.42 21.72
C PHE A 63 6.30 1.60 22.45
N ALA A 64 5.21 1.80 21.71
CA ALA A 64 3.88 1.93 22.28
C ALA A 64 3.36 0.56 22.75
N SER A 65 2.70 0.53 23.91
CA SER A 65 2.09 -0.71 24.42
C SER A 65 0.94 -1.18 23.52
N SER A 66 0.71 -2.50 23.48
CA SER A 66 -0.41 -3.09 22.74
C SER A 66 -1.76 -2.52 23.16
N THR A 67 -1.96 -2.28 24.47
CA THR A 67 -3.17 -1.66 25.01
C THR A 67 -3.37 -0.25 24.46
N PHE A 68 -2.33 0.59 24.46
CA PHE A 68 -2.43 1.96 23.92
C PHE A 68 -2.78 1.94 22.43
N LEU A 69 -2.14 1.06 21.66
CA LEU A 69 -2.42 0.93 20.23
C LEU A 69 -3.87 0.48 19.99
N GLN A 70 -4.37 -0.46 20.77
CA GLN A 70 -5.75 -0.93 20.69
C GLN A 70 -6.74 0.18 21.04
N GLU A 71 -6.51 0.94 22.11
CA GLU A 71 -7.34 2.08 22.50
C GLU A 71 -7.37 3.19 21.43
N LYS A 72 -6.26 3.38 20.70
CA LYS A 72 -6.18 4.31 19.57
C LYS A 72 -6.67 3.72 18.25
N GLY A 73 -7.10 2.46 18.23
CA GLY A 73 -7.55 1.77 17.03
C GLY A 73 -6.45 1.57 15.98
N ILE A 74 -5.18 1.57 16.39
CA ILE A 74 -4.02 1.39 15.51
C ILE A 74 -3.80 -0.11 15.32
N LYS A 75 -3.90 -0.57 14.07
CA LYS A 75 -3.59 -1.97 13.72
C LYS A 75 -2.09 -2.13 13.48
N ILE A 76 -1.53 -3.26 13.89
CA ILE A 76 -0.19 -3.70 13.45
C ILE A 76 -0.37 -4.77 12.38
N ILE A 77 0.26 -4.60 11.22
CA ILE A 77 0.21 -5.54 10.11
C ILE A 77 1.63 -5.93 9.70
N TYR A 78 1.88 -7.23 9.60
CA TYR A 78 3.12 -7.76 9.03
C TYR A 78 2.96 -7.88 7.51
N THR A 79 3.97 -7.41 6.78
CA THR A 79 3.99 -7.41 5.32
C THR A 79 5.40 -7.71 4.83
N ASP A 80 5.49 -8.18 3.60
CA ASP A 80 6.73 -8.66 2.97
C ASP A 80 7.50 -7.56 2.24
#